data_AF-A0A1C5V0G5-F1
#
_entry.id   AF-A0A1C5V0G5-F1
#
_cell.length_a   1.000
_cell.length_b   1.000
_cell.length_c   1.000
_cell.angle_alpha   90.00
_cell.angle_beta   90.00
_cell.angle_gamma   90.00
#
_symmetry.space_group_name_H-M   'P 1'
#
loop_
_entity.id
_entity.type
_entity.pdbx_description
1 polymer ?
#
loop_
_entity_poly.entity_id
_entity_poly.type
_entity_poly.pdbx_seq_one_letter_code
_entity_poly.pdbx_strand_id
1 'polypeptide(L)'
;MTPSISILAQPSVAIVDSVVDRKGTREVATEYLNYLYSDEAQRIAGDNYYRPSNEDILKEYADVFDLNVNLVTIDDFGGWEKAQETHFADGDVFDQIYEE
;
A
#
# COMPACT_ATOMS: atom_id res chain seq x y z
N MET A 1 5.49 -13.40 15.04
CA MET A 1 4.50 -14.36 14.49
C MET A 1 3.91 -13.73 13.24
N THR A 2 3.88 -14.44 12.13
CA THR A 2 3.32 -13.96 10.85
C THR A 2 2.09 -14.80 10.52
N PRO A 3 0.93 -14.21 10.21
CA PRO A 3 -0.26 -14.97 9.87
C PRO A 3 -0.09 -15.74 8.55
N SER A 4 -0.81 -16.85 8.38
CA SER A 4 -0.76 -17.67 7.16
C SER A 4 -1.40 -16.98 5.94
N ILE A 5 -2.17 -15.92 6.17
CA ILE A 5 -2.82 -15.08 5.17
C ILE A 5 -2.76 -13.62 5.64
N SER A 6 -2.56 -12.70 4.71
CA SER A 6 -2.56 -11.26 4.98
C SER A 6 -3.12 -10.49 3.78
N ILE A 7 -3.48 -9.23 3.98
CA ILE A 7 -3.86 -8.31 2.91
C ILE A 7 -2.61 -7.61 2.36
N LEU A 8 -2.49 -7.49 1.04
CA LEU A 8 -1.52 -6.63 0.37
C LEU A 8 -1.96 -5.18 0.53
N ALA A 9 -1.33 -4.46 1.46
CA ALA A 9 -1.58 -3.04 1.70
C ALA A 9 -0.42 -2.20 1.16
N GLN A 10 -0.47 -1.85 -0.12
CA GLN A 10 0.53 -0.96 -0.73
C GLN A 10 0.19 0.51 -0.41
N PRO A 11 1.18 1.35 -0.07
CA PRO A 11 0.96 2.79 0.07
C PRO A 11 0.46 3.39 -1.25
N SER A 12 -0.73 3.99 -1.23
CA SER A 12 -1.29 4.71 -2.38
C SER A 12 -0.61 6.07 -2.53
N VAL A 13 -0.15 6.39 -3.74
CA VAL A 13 0.48 7.68 -4.04
C VAL A 13 -0.16 8.32 -5.28
N ALA A 14 -0.33 9.64 -5.28
CA ALA A 14 -1.01 10.35 -6.37
C ALA A 14 -0.56 11.81 -6.50
N ILE A 15 -0.71 12.36 -7.70
CA ILE A 15 -0.59 13.79 -7.98
C ILE A 15 -1.97 14.43 -7.96
N VAL A 16 -2.11 15.57 -7.30
CA VAL A 16 -3.34 16.37 -7.35
C VAL A 16 -3.18 17.45 -8.42
N ASP A 17 -3.80 17.24 -9.58
CA ASP A 17 -3.65 18.10 -10.77
C ASP A 17 -3.88 19.58 -10.47
N SER A 18 -5.00 19.91 -9.80
CA SER A 18 -5.35 21.29 -9.48
C SER A 18 -4.32 22.02 -8.62
N VAL A 19 -3.55 21.28 -7.80
CA VAL A 19 -2.52 21.85 -6.93
C VAL A 19 -1.24 22.07 -7.72
N VAL A 20 -0.79 21.07 -8.48
CA VAL A 20 0.47 21.17 -9.22
C VAL A 20 0.39 22.17 -10.36
N ASP A 21 -0.78 22.30 -11.01
CA ASP A 21 -1.00 23.28 -12.07
C ASP A 21 -1.04 24.71 -11.51
N ARG A 22 -1.73 24.91 -10.38
CA ARG A 22 -1.75 26.22 -9.69
C ARG A 22 -0.36 26.65 -9.20
N LYS A 23 0.46 25.71 -8.76
CA LYS A 23 1.80 25.97 -8.18
C LYS A 23 2.94 25.89 -9.20
N GLY A 24 2.69 25.41 -10.42
CA GLY A 24 3.74 25.15 -11.41
C GLY A 24 4.75 24.09 -10.95
N THR A 25 4.29 23.07 -10.22
CA THR A 25 5.16 22.05 -9.58
C THR A 25 4.97 20.64 -10.14
N ARG A 26 4.30 20.51 -11.28
CA ARG A 26 3.95 19.20 -11.88
C ARG A 26 5.17 18.33 -12.11
N GLU A 27 6.21 18.89 -12.75
CA GLU A 27 7.43 18.14 -13.07
C GLU A 27 8.11 17.57 -11.82
N VAL A 28 8.38 18.42 -10.81
CA VAL A 28 9.03 17.97 -9.57
C VAL A 28 8.17 17.00 -8.76
N ALA A 29 6.85 17.15 -8.76
CA ALA A 29 5.94 16.23 -8.08
C ALA A 29 5.89 14.85 -8.77
N THR A 30 5.87 14.84 -10.10
CA THR A 30 5.96 13.59 -10.89
C THR A 30 7.29 12.88 -10.65
N GLU A 31 8.40 13.60 -10.70
CA GLU A 31 9.72 12.99 -10.46
C GLU A 31 9.88 12.47 -9.04
N TYR A 32 9.33 13.15 -8.04
CA TYR A 32 9.31 12.64 -6.68
C TYR A 32 8.59 11.28 -6.59
N LEU A 33 7.42 11.14 -7.23
CA LEU A 33 6.66 9.89 -7.24
C LEU A 33 7.37 8.79 -8.02
N ASN A 34 7.95 9.11 -9.19
CA ASN A 34 8.77 8.17 -9.96
C ASN A 34 9.95 7.66 -9.13
N TYR A 35 10.60 8.56 -8.39
CA TYR A 35 11.76 8.22 -7.57
C TYR A 35 11.42 7.26 -6.43
N LEU A 36 10.19 7.24 -5.89
CA LEU A 36 9.76 6.25 -4.90
C LEU A 36 9.92 4.80 -5.41
N TYR A 37 9.92 4.59 -6.72
CA TYR A 37 10.09 3.28 -7.35
C TYR A 37 11.51 3.02 -7.87
N SER A 38 12.44 3.95 -7.65
CA SER A 38 13.86 3.72 -7.92
C SER A 38 14.45 2.68 -6.97
N ASP A 39 15.50 1.99 -7.38
CA ASP A 39 16.17 0.99 -6.54
C ASP A 39 16.64 1.56 -5.20
N GLU A 40 17.09 2.82 -5.19
CA GLU A 40 17.52 3.51 -3.98
C GLU A 40 16.36 3.71 -3.00
N ALA A 41 15.24 4.26 -3.48
CA ALA A 41 14.05 4.45 -2.64
C ALA A 41 13.44 3.13 -2.18
N GLN A 42 13.49 2.08 -3.01
CA GLN A 42 13.00 0.75 -2.67
C GLN A 42 13.84 0.09 -1.58
N ARG A 43 15.17 0.28 -1.58
CA ARG A 43 16.02 -0.14 -0.45
C ARG A 43 15.74 0.67 0.81
N ILE A 44 15.57 1.99 0.69
CA ILE A 44 15.15 2.83 1.82
C ILE A 44 13.82 2.33 2.41
N ALA A 45 12.87 1.94 1.57
CA ALA A 45 11.61 1.34 2.04
C ALA A 45 11.85 0.05 2.84
N GLY A 46 12.67 -0.86 2.33
CA GLY A 46 13.06 -2.10 3.01
C GLY A 46 13.75 -1.87 4.35
N ASP A 47 14.71 -0.94 4.40
CA ASP A 47 15.43 -0.54 5.62
C ASP A 47 14.49 0.04 6.69
N ASN A 48 13.35 0.61 6.26
CA ASN A 48 12.31 1.16 7.13
C ASN A 48 11.11 0.21 7.29
N TYR A 49 11.28 -1.09 7.03
CA TYR A 49 10.29 -2.15 7.25
C TYR A 49 9.04 -2.08 6.36
N TYR A 50 9.07 -1.31 5.28
CA TYR A 50 8.08 -1.39 4.21
C TYR A 50 8.53 -2.44 3.19
N ARG A 51 7.62 -3.31 2.75
CA ARG A 51 7.92 -4.29 1.71
C ARG A 51 8.16 -3.58 0.37
N PRO A 52 9.35 -3.66 -0.24
CA PRO A 52 9.59 -3.09 -1.55
C PRO A 52 8.64 -3.70 -2.60
N SER A 53 8.17 -2.88 -3.54
CA SER A 53 7.40 -3.32 -4.70
C SER A 53 8.28 -3.96 -5.78
N ASN A 54 9.57 -3.62 -5.83
CA ASN A 54 10.53 -4.32 -6.68
C ASN A 54 10.86 -5.69 -6.06
N GLU A 55 10.46 -6.77 -6.72
CA GLU A 55 10.62 -8.14 -6.22
C GLU A 55 12.08 -8.56 -6.03
N ASP A 56 13.00 -8.06 -6.86
CA ASP A 56 14.41 -8.40 -6.74
C ASP A 56 15.04 -7.73 -5.51
N ILE A 57 14.64 -6.50 -5.23
CA ILE A 57 15.06 -5.79 -4.00
C ILE A 57 14.37 -6.40 -2.79
N LEU A 58 13.09 -6.77 -2.86
CA LEU A 58 12.39 -7.45 -1.76
C LEU A 58 13.11 -8.72 -1.31
N LYS A 59 13.72 -9.48 -2.23
CA LYS A 59 14.53 -10.67 -1.92
C LYS A 59 15.79 -10.35 -1.13
N GLU A 60 16.34 -9.13 -1.25
CA GLU A 60 17.48 -8.66 -0.43
C GLU A 60 17.10 -8.62 1.07
N TYR A 61 15.80 -8.49 1.40
CA TYR A 61 15.26 -8.38 2.76
C TYR A 61 14.56 -9.67 3.25
N ALA A 62 14.93 -10.83 2.71
CA ALA A 62 14.33 -12.13 3.08
C ALA A 62 14.59 -12.57 4.54
N ASP A 63 15.57 -11.95 5.20
CA ASP A 63 15.84 -12.13 6.62
C ASP A 63 14.91 -11.29 7.52
N VAL A 64 14.30 -10.24 6.97
CA VAL A 64 13.35 -9.34 7.65
C VAL A 64 11.90 -9.77 7.38
N PHE A 65 11.58 -10.11 6.13
CA PHE A 65 10.21 -10.42 5.72
C PHE A 65 10.01 -11.89 5.39
N ASP A 66 8.89 -12.46 5.85
CA ASP A 66 8.41 -13.73 5.31
C ASP A 66 7.83 -13.50 3.91
N LEU A 67 8.55 -14.02 2.92
CA LEU A 67 8.20 -13.95 1.50
C LEU A 67 7.19 -15.00 1.05
N ASN A 68 6.81 -15.94 1.93
CA ASN A 68 5.86 -17.02 1.64
C ASN A 68 4.44 -16.76 2.17
N VAL A 69 4.18 -15.57 2.72
CA VAL A 69 2.85 -15.19 3.19
C VAL A 69 1.88 -15.15 2.01
N ASN A 70 0.74 -15.82 2.14
CA ASN A 70 -0.33 -15.70 1.16
C ASN A 70 -0.96 -14.30 1.28
N LEU A 71 -0.85 -13.50 0.22
CA LEU A 71 -1.38 -12.14 0.18
C LEU A 71 -2.62 -12.09 -0.72
N VAL A 72 -3.75 -11.69 -0.13
CA VAL A 72 -4.95 -11.30 -0.89
C VAL A 72 -4.88 -9.81 -1.22
N THR A 73 -5.64 -9.35 -2.21
CA THR A 73 -5.73 -7.92 -2.56
C THR A 73 -7.13 -7.39 -2.25
N ILE A 74 -7.31 -6.07 -2.38
CA ILE A 74 -8.64 -5.46 -2.24
C ILE A 74 -9.62 -5.96 -3.31
N ASP A 75 -9.13 -6.49 -4.44
CA ASP A 75 -9.98 -7.01 -5.51
C ASP A 75 -10.72 -8.29 -5.08
N ASP A 76 -10.13 -9.09 -4.18
CA ASP A 76 -10.79 -10.25 -3.57
C ASP A 76 -12.05 -9.86 -2.76
N PHE A 77 -12.17 -8.58 -2.41
CA PHE A 77 -13.31 -7.98 -1.71
C PHE A 77 -14.20 -7.13 -2.63
N GLY A 78 -13.96 -7.15 -3.95
CA GLY A 78 -14.70 -6.35 -4.92
C GLY A 78 -14.24 -4.89 -5.03
N GLY A 79 -13.06 -4.56 -4.52
CA GLY A 79 -12.48 -3.22 -4.56
C GLY A 79 -12.86 -2.35 -3.34
N TRP A 80 -12.18 -1.20 -3.23
CA TRP A 80 -12.30 -0.33 -2.04
C TRP A 80 -13.72 0.16 -1.76
N GLU A 81 -14.48 0.51 -2.80
CA GLU A 81 -15.87 0.97 -2.63
C GLU A 81 -16.74 -0.11 -1.98
N LYS A 82 -16.66 -1.35 -2.49
CA LYS A 82 -17.46 -2.46 -1.96
C LYS A 82 -17.01 -2.90 -0.59
N ALA A 83 -15.70 -2.95 -0.35
CA ALA A 83 -15.13 -3.27 0.95
C ALA A 83 -15.53 -2.23 2.00
N GLN A 84 -15.48 -0.93 1.66
CA GLN A 84 -15.89 0.15 2.54
C GLN A 84 -17.38 0.08 2.89
N GLU A 85 -18.25 -0.07 1.90
CA GLU A 85 -19.70 -0.22 2.09
C GLU A 85 -20.02 -1.44 2.97
N THR A 86 -19.42 -2.60 2.68
CA THR A 86 -19.78 -3.84 3.36
C THR A 86 -19.23 -3.93 4.78
N HIS A 87 -18.03 -3.40 5.03
CA HIS A 87 -17.32 -3.63 6.29
C HIS A 87 -17.26 -2.43 7.21
N PHE A 88 -17.29 -1.21 6.68
CA PHE A 88 -16.90 0.00 7.42
C PHE A 88 -17.92 1.15 7.32
N ALA A 89 -19.09 0.93 6.73
CA ALA A 89 -20.18 1.88 6.80
C ALA A 89 -20.90 1.76 8.17
N ASP A 90 -21.54 2.85 8.59
CA ASP A 90 -22.22 2.94 9.88
C ASP A 90 -23.30 1.84 10.00
N GLY A 91 -23.20 1.00 11.03
CA GLY A 91 -24.11 -0.12 11.32
C GLY A 91 -23.75 -1.45 10.63
N ASP A 92 -22.69 -1.49 9.83
CA ASP A 92 -22.26 -2.69 9.12
C ASP A 92 -21.27 -3.54 9.93
N VAL A 93 -20.52 -4.42 9.26
CA VAL A 93 -19.83 -5.56 9.89
C VAL A 93 -18.87 -5.15 11.00
N PHE A 94 -18.11 -4.05 10.86
CA PHE A 94 -17.20 -3.61 11.91
C PHE A 94 -17.93 -3.21 13.19
N ASP A 95 -19.04 -2.47 13.07
CA ASP A 95 -19.82 -2.03 14.23
C ASP A 95 -20.47 -3.22 14.94
N GLN A 96 -20.99 -4.20 14.18
CA GLN A 96 -21.55 -5.43 14.74
C GLN A 96 -20.52 -6.24 15.55
N ILE A 97 -19.26 -6.28 15.11
CA ILE A 97 -18.17 -6.95 15.84
C ILE A 97 -17.76 -6.16 17.08
N TYR A 98 -17.78 -4.82 17.02
CA TYR A 98 -17.32 -3.97 18.12
C TYR A 98 -18.34 -3.84 19.26
N GLU A 99 -19.63 -3.99 18.96
CA GLU A 99 -20.72 -3.94 19.95
C GLU A 99 -20.96 -5.27 20.69
N GLU A 100 -20.29 -6.36 20.32
CA GLU A 100 -20.26 -7.64 21.06
C GLU A 100 -19.31 -7.62 22.28
#